data_AF-A0A937A5P9-F1
#
_entry.id   AF-A0A937A5P9-F1
#
_cell.length_a   1.000
_cell.length_b   1.000
_cell.length_c   1.000
_cell.angle_alpha   90.00
_cell.angle_beta   90.00
_cell.angle_gamma   90.00
#
_symmetry.space_group_name_H-M   'P 1'
#
loop_
_entity.id
_entity.type
_entity.pdbx_description
1 polymer ?
#
loop_
_entity_poly.entity_id
_entity_poly.type
_entity_poly.pdbx_seq_one_letter_code
_entity_poly.pdbx_strand_id
1 'polypeptide(L)'
;MPTTSTQSRKSTTTRSAASRQPDAIKLLTRDHKDVKALFKEYEKLVKAEAEESQKQALAEQICEMLTVHTQIEEELVYPAAYETLEDEADLVDEAQVEHASAKDLIKQIRTMQPSDDLYDAKVTVLGEYVEHHVKEEEKEMFPKLKKTELDLKELGASLQARKNELMGEEAPKAH
;
A
#
# COMPACT_ATOMS: atom_id res chain seq x y z
N MET A 1 28.50 -63.08 -6.75
CA MET A 1 28.79 -61.74 -6.21
C MET A 1 28.63 -60.73 -7.35
N PRO A 2 27.44 -60.16 -7.59
CA PRO A 2 27.28 -59.12 -8.60
C PRO A 2 27.63 -57.74 -8.02
N THR A 3 28.34 -56.96 -8.81
CA THR A 3 28.79 -55.59 -8.54
C THR A 3 27.68 -54.58 -8.78
N THR A 4 27.69 -53.54 -7.94
CA THR A 4 26.63 -52.57 -7.71
C THR A 4 26.46 -51.54 -8.84
N SER A 5 25.19 -51.25 -9.12
CA SER A 5 24.65 -50.17 -9.92
C SER A 5 25.10 -48.77 -9.44
N THR A 6 25.33 -47.83 -10.36
CA THR A 6 25.36 -46.39 -10.06
C THR A 6 24.65 -45.63 -11.17
N GLN A 7 23.45 -45.14 -10.86
CA GLN A 7 22.69 -44.25 -11.73
C GLN A 7 22.75 -42.84 -11.13
N SER A 8 23.31 -41.90 -11.90
CA SER A 8 23.44 -40.48 -11.57
C SER A 8 22.06 -39.82 -11.49
N ARG A 9 21.72 -39.26 -10.32
CA ARG A 9 20.50 -38.46 -10.13
C ARG A 9 20.79 -37.00 -10.49
N LYS A 10 20.09 -36.48 -11.49
CA LYS A 10 20.00 -35.04 -11.79
C LYS A 10 19.24 -34.34 -10.66
N SER A 11 19.87 -33.35 -10.05
CA SER A 11 19.24 -32.43 -9.11
C SER A 11 18.35 -31.44 -9.88
N THR A 12 17.05 -31.57 -9.71
CA THR A 12 16.06 -30.59 -10.19
C THR A 12 16.02 -29.43 -9.19
N THR A 13 16.57 -28.27 -9.57
CA THR A 13 16.43 -27.03 -8.81
C THR A 13 14.95 -26.62 -8.82
N THR A 14 14.27 -26.81 -7.71
CA THR A 14 12.97 -26.21 -7.43
C THR A 14 13.11 -24.69 -7.45
N ARG A 15 12.56 -24.01 -8.46
CA ARG A 15 12.36 -22.56 -8.41
C ARG A 15 11.43 -22.26 -7.25
N SER A 16 11.94 -21.56 -6.25
CA SER A 16 11.20 -21.19 -5.05
C SER A 16 9.98 -20.32 -5.38
N ALA A 17 8.89 -20.55 -4.65
CA ALA A 17 7.66 -19.77 -4.69
C ALA A 17 7.89 -18.27 -4.38
N ALA A 18 9.07 -17.90 -3.86
CA ALA A 18 9.53 -16.53 -3.64
C ALA A 18 9.65 -15.69 -4.94
N SER A 19 9.60 -16.31 -6.12
CA SER A 19 9.62 -15.60 -7.41
C SER A 19 8.29 -14.99 -7.85
N ARG A 20 7.19 -15.20 -7.09
CA ARG A 20 5.84 -14.75 -7.46
C ARG A 20 5.27 -13.61 -6.61
N GLN A 21 5.86 -13.28 -5.47
CA GLN A 21 5.40 -12.15 -4.65
C GLN A 21 5.93 -10.84 -5.26
N PRO A 22 5.11 -9.78 -5.38
CA PRO A 22 5.59 -8.47 -5.79
C PRO A 22 6.60 -7.95 -4.76
N ASP A 23 7.64 -7.24 -5.22
CA ASP A 23 8.48 -6.46 -4.32
C ASP A 23 7.69 -5.29 -3.71
N ALA A 24 8.21 -4.71 -2.63
CA ALA A 24 7.57 -3.64 -1.85
C ALA A 24 7.03 -2.53 -2.73
N ILE A 25 7.86 -2.01 -3.64
CA ILE A 25 7.48 -0.90 -4.52
C ILE A 25 6.35 -1.30 -5.47
N LYS A 26 6.38 -2.51 -6.06
CA LYS A 26 5.26 -2.98 -6.90
C LYS A 26 3.97 -3.14 -6.10
N LEU A 27 4.05 -3.56 -4.84
CA LEU A 27 2.88 -3.68 -3.97
C LEU A 27 2.27 -2.31 -3.69
N LEU A 28 3.09 -1.34 -3.27
CA LEU A 28 2.63 0.02 -2.93
C LEU A 28 2.12 0.77 -4.17
N THR A 29 2.82 0.71 -5.31
CA THR A 29 2.34 1.27 -6.58
C THR A 29 1.01 0.65 -7.04
N ARG A 30 0.75 -0.64 -6.74
CA ARG A 30 -0.56 -1.24 -6.99
C ARG A 30 -1.62 -0.59 -6.10
N ASP A 31 -1.34 -0.45 -4.81
CA ASP A 31 -2.25 0.18 -3.85
C ASP A 31 -2.56 1.63 -4.26
N HIS A 32 -1.55 2.41 -4.65
CA HIS A 32 -1.72 3.77 -5.19
C HIS A 32 -2.67 3.80 -6.39
N LYS A 33 -2.48 2.88 -7.33
CA LYS A 33 -3.32 2.79 -8.53
C LYS A 33 -4.76 2.44 -8.18
N ASP A 34 -4.95 1.51 -7.25
CA ASP A 34 -6.28 1.05 -6.83
C ASP A 34 -7.03 2.19 -6.12
N VAL A 35 -6.39 2.88 -5.17
CA VAL A 35 -6.99 4.05 -4.48
C VAL A 35 -7.27 5.19 -5.46
N LYS A 36 -6.35 5.48 -6.40
CA LYS A 36 -6.59 6.48 -7.46
C LYS A 36 -7.80 6.13 -8.32
N ALA A 37 -8.03 4.86 -8.60
CA ALA A 37 -9.21 4.42 -9.34
C ALA A 37 -10.49 4.64 -8.52
N LEU A 38 -10.47 4.38 -7.22
CA LEU A 38 -11.61 4.63 -6.32
C LEU A 38 -11.95 6.12 -6.23
N PHE A 39 -10.97 7.02 -6.11
CA PHE A 39 -11.24 8.46 -6.13
C PHE A 39 -11.89 8.92 -7.44
N LYS A 40 -11.41 8.41 -8.59
CA LYS A 40 -12.05 8.69 -9.88
C LYS A 40 -13.47 8.16 -9.97
N GLU A 41 -13.75 7.01 -9.37
CA GLU A 41 -15.10 6.47 -9.31
C GLU A 41 -15.99 7.32 -8.39
N TYR A 42 -15.46 7.79 -7.26
CA TYR A 42 -16.16 8.69 -6.36
C TYR A 42 -16.53 10.00 -7.06
N GLU A 43 -15.60 10.60 -7.80
CA GLU A 43 -15.85 11.80 -8.59
C GLU A 43 -16.99 11.61 -9.61
N LYS A 44 -17.09 10.42 -10.22
CA LYS A 44 -18.21 10.11 -11.12
C LYS A 44 -19.54 10.00 -10.37
N LEU A 45 -19.55 9.38 -9.18
CA LEU A 45 -20.76 9.29 -8.35
C LEU A 45 -21.26 10.68 -7.96
N VAL A 46 -20.35 11.60 -7.57
CA VAL A 46 -20.70 13.00 -7.27
C VAL A 46 -21.30 13.69 -8.50
N LYS A 47 -20.65 13.57 -9.67
CA LYS A 47 -21.14 14.16 -10.93
C LYS A 47 -22.48 13.61 -11.39
N ALA A 48 -22.77 12.36 -11.07
CA ALA A 48 -24.01 11.68 -11.42
C ALA A 48 -25.12 11.90 -10.38
N GLU A 49 -24.87 12.66 -9.30
CA GLU A 49 -25.79 12.84 -8.17
C GLU A 49 -26.27 11.49 -7.62
N ALA A 50 -25.35 10.53 -7.51
CA ALA A 50 -25.65 9.18 -7.04
C ALA A 50 -26.14 9.17 -5.59
N GLU A 51 -26.83 8.09 -5.23
CA GLU A 51 -27.40 7.89 -3.90
C GLU A 51 -26.32 8.01 -2.81
N GLU A 52 -26.68 8.65 -1.70
CA GLU A 52 -25.79 8.89 -0.55
C GLU A 52 -25.12 7.61 -0.05
N SER A 53 -25.85 6.49 -0.05
CA SER A 53 -25.33 5.18 0.37
C SER A 53 -24.21 4.65 -0.55
N GLN A 54 -24.26 4.94 -1.85
CA GLN A 54 -23.22 4.55 -2.80
C GLN A 54 -21.95 5.38 -2.59
N LYS A 55 -22.11 6.70 -2.39
CA LYS A 55 -20.98 7.59 -2.06
C LYS A 55 -20.35 7.17 -0.74
N GLN A 56 -21.15 6.94 0.30
CA GLN A 56 -20.67 6.51 1.60
C GLN A 56 -19.87 5.21 1.53
N ALA A 57 -20.41 4.17 0.90
CA ALA A 57 -19.72 2.89 0.77
C ALA A 57 -18.35 3.03 0.08
N LEU A 58 -18.26 3.85 -0.97
CA LEU A 58 -17.00 4.06 -1.68
C LEU A 58 -16.01 4.92 -0.88
N ALA A 59 -16.48 5.95 -0.18
CA ALA A 59 -15.65 6.75 0.73
C ALA A 59 -15.11 5.92 1.89
N GLU A 60 -15.92 5.03 2.48
CA GLU A 60 -15.50 4.10 3.52
C GLU A 60 -14.42 3.14 3.00
N GLN A 61 -14.57 2.62 1.79
CA GLN A 61 -13.56 1.78 1.14
C GLN A 61 -12.24 2.53 0.92
N ILE A 62 -12.30 3.77 0.42
CA ILE A 62 -11.12 4.63 0.25
C ILE A 62 -10.43 4.85 1.59
N CYS A 63 -11.19 5.23 2.62
CA CYS A 63 -10.68 5.48 3.97
C CYS A 63 -10.00 4.25 4.56
N GLU A 64 -10.59 3.07 4.39
CA GLU A 64 -10.03 1.81 4.88
C GLU A 64 -8.72 1.47 4.18
N MET A 65 -8.70 1.53 2.83
CA MET A 65 -7.49 1.24 2.06
C MET A 65 -6.34 2.18 2.40
N LEU A 66 -6.61 3.48 2.53
CA LEU A 66 -5.60 4.46 2.94
C LEU A 66 -5.14 4.26 4.38
N THR A 67 -6.03 3.89 5.30
CA THR A 67 -5.65 3.58 6.69
C THR A 67 -4.64 2.43 6.73
N VAL A 68 -4.93 1.33 6.02
CA VAL A 68 -4.05 0.17 5.96
C VAL A 68 -2.73 0.51 5.25
N HIS A 69 -2.80 1.21 4.12
CA HIS A 69 -1.64 1.57 3.31
C HIS A 69 -0.66 2.46 4.07
N THR A 70 -1.14 3.57 4.63
CA THR A 70 -0.30 4.47 5.42
C THR A 70 0.30 3.79 6.65
N GLN A 71 -0.43 2.84 7.26
CA GLN A 71 0.07 2.07 8.40
C GLN A 71 1.23 1.14 8.02
N ILE A 72 1.13 0.40 6.91
CA ILE A 72 2.22 -0.51 6.50
C ILE A 72 3.48 0.24 6.06
N GLU A 73 3.34 1.44 5.50
CA GLU A 73 4.47 2.30 5.14
C GLU A 73 5.19 2.85 6.37
N GLU A 74 4.44 3.39 7.32
CA GLU A 74 5.01 3.90 8.57
C GLU A 74 5.65 2.82 9.43
N GLU A 75 5.07 1.61 9.45
CA GLU A 75 5.60 0.51 10.26
C GLU A 75 6.84 -0.15 9.63
N LEU A 76 6.96 -0.16 8.29
CA LEU A 76 7.95 -1.01 7.60
C LEU A 76 8.80 -0.27 6.56
N VAL A 77 8.22 0.66 5.80
CA VAL A 77 8.94 1.36 4.72
C VAL A 77 9.76 2.51 5.27
N TYR A 78 9.16 3.38 6.08
CA TYR A 78 9.83 4.58 6.58
C TYR A 78 11.02 4.26 7.49
N PRO A 79 10.97 3.28 8.41
CA PRO A 79 12.16 2.86 9.15
C PRO A 79 13.28 2.37 8.22
N ALA A 80 12.96 1.53 7.23
CA ALA A 80 13.94 1.05 6.26
C ALA A 80 14.49 2.18 5.37
N ALA A 81 13.66 3.18 5.04
CA ALA A 81 14.07 4.36 4.30
C ALA A 81 15.03 5.22 5.11
N TYR A 82 14.76 5.51 6.38
CA TYR A 82 15.69 6.24 7.25
C TYR A 82 17.05 5.55 7.38
N GLU A 83 17.06 4.21 7.48
CA GLU A 83 18.31 3.45 7.59
C GLU A 83 19.14 3.46 6.29
N THR A 84 18.50 3.67 5.13
CA THR A 84 19.16 3.50 3.82
C THR A 84 19.30 4.79 3.02
N LEU A 85 18.59 5.85 3.39
CA LEU A 85 18.56 7.17 2.74
C LEU A 85 19.04 8.28 3.70
N GLU A 86 20.15 8.06 4.41
CA GLU A 86 20.64 8.96 5.49
C GLU A 86 20.72 10.45 5.11
N ASP A 87 21.08 10.78 3.87
CA ASP A 87 21.20 12.17 3.37
C ASP A 87 19.87 12.76 2.85
N GLU A 88 18.78 11.99 2.88
CA GLU A 88 17.49 12.34 2.28
C GLU A 88 16.31 12.11 3.24
N ALA A 89 16.56 12.24 4.54
CA ALA A 89 15.56 12.11 5.60
C ALA A 89 14.35 13.04 5.41
N ASP A 90 14.55 14.21 4.80
CA ASP A 90 13.48 15.18 4.51
C ASP A 90 12.33 14.56 3.69
N LEU A 91 12.61 13.65 2.75
CA LEU A 91 11.58 12.97 1.96
C LEU A 91 10.65 12.09 2.84
N VAL A 92 11.22 11.47 3.88
CA VAL A 92 10.45 10.63 4.81
C VAL A 92 9.71 11.50 5.82
N ASP A 93 10.31 12.62 6.25
CA ASP A 93 9.69 13.59 7.15
C ASP A 93 8.47 14.27 6.50
N GLU A 94 8.59 14.69 5.23
CA GLU A 94 7.49 15.26 4.45
C GLU A 94 6.34 14.24 4.31
N ALA A 95 6.66 13.01 3.89
CA ALA A 95 5.68 11.92 3.77
C ALA A 95 4.92 11.63 5.07
N GLN A 96 5.59 11.67 6.24
CA GLN A 96 4.93 11.50 7.54
C GLN A 96 3.93 12.61 7.86
N VAL A 97 4.26 13.87 7.54
CA VAL A 97 3.36 15.01 7.75
C VAL A 97 2.15 14.92 6.82
N GLU A 98 2.36 14.50 5.57
CA GLU A 98 1.27 14.24 4.63
C GLU A 98 0.35 13.11 5.11
N HIS A 99 0.92 12.00 5.62
CA HIS A 99 0.16 10.90 6.22
C HIS A 99 -0.69 11.35 7.40
N ALA A 100 -0.12 12.14 8.33
CA ALA A 100 -0.87 12.67 9.46
C ALA A 100 -2.06 13.52 8.98
N SER A 101 -1.85 14.36 7.96
CA SER A 101 -2.90 15.19 7.37
C SER A 101 -3.99 14.36 6.68
N ALA A 102 -3.61 13.32 5.94
CA ALA A 102 -4.55 12.39 5.31
C ALA A 102 -5.37 11.61 6.35
N LYS A 103 -4.72 11.12 7.42
CA LYS A 103 -5.39 10.42 8.54
C LYS A 103 -6.39 11.30 9.28
N ASP A 104 -6.08 12.58 9.49
CA ASP A 104 -7.00 13.53 10.08
C ASP A 104 -8.23 13.78 9.20
N LEU A 105 -8.07 13.84 7.86
CA LEU A 105 -9.19 13.93 6.93
C LEU A 105 -10.03 12.64 6.91
N ILE A 106 -9.38 11.46 6.90
CA ILE A 106 -10.07 10.17 6.99
C ILE A 106 -10.94 10.11 8.25
N LYS A 107 -10.40 10.51 9.41
CA LYS A 107 -11.15 10.56 10.66
C LYS A 107 -12.37 11.45 10.56
N GLN A 108 -12.23 12.64 9.96
CA GLN A 108 -13.36 13.55 9.75
C GLN A 108 -14.42 12.93 8.85
N ILE A 109 -14.04 12.42 7.68
CA ILE A 109 -14.96 11.79 6.70
C ILE A 109 -15.73 10.64 7.36
N ARG A 110 -15.05 9.76 8.09
CA ARG A 110 -15.68 8.60 8.77
C ARG A 110 -16.68 8.98 9.87
N THR A 111 -16.66 10.22 10.35
CA THR A 111 -17.60 10.72 11.38
C THR A 111 -18.75 11.55 10.81
N MET A 112 -18.74 11.82 9.50
CA MET A 112 -19.75 12.63 8.82
C MET A 112 -20.85 11.78 8.22
N GLN A 113 -21.97 12.41 7.88
CA GLN A 113 -22.98 11.84 7.00
C GLN A 113 -22.69 12.23 5.54
N PRO A 114 -22.99 11.36 4.56
CA PRO A 114 -22.84 11.67 3.13
C PRO A 114 -23.68 12.86 2.65
N SER A 115 -24.68 13.28 3.43
CA SER A 115 -25.53 14.45 3.20
C SER A 115 -24.97 15.74 3.80
N ASP A 116 -23.89 15.69 4.60
CA ASP A 116 -23.28 16.88 5.17
C ASP A 116 -22.64 17.75 4.07
N ASP A 117 -22.84 19.07 4.11
CA ASP A 117 -22.43 20.03 3.06
C ASP A 117 -20.97 19.88 2.60
N LEU A 118 -20.06 19.48 3.50
CA LEU A 118 -18.62 19.39 3.23
C LEU A 118 -18.13 17.96 2.99
N TYR A 119 -19.02 16.96 2.95
CA TYR A 119 -18.62 15.55 2.82
C TYR A 119 -17.84 15.30 1.52
N ASP A 120 -18.46 15.63 0.38
CA ASP A 120 -17.84 15.43 -0.94
C ASP A 120 -16.55 16.25 -1.09
N ALA A 121 -16.55 17.48 -0.58
CA ALA A 121 -15.37 18.35 -0.61
C ALA A 121 -14.19 17.75 0.17
N LYS A 122 -14.42 17.13 1.34
CA LYS A 122 -13.35 16.47 2.10
C LYS A 122 -12.81 15.24 1.40
N VAL A 123 -13.68 14.43 0.76
CA VAL A 123 -13.23 13.28 -0.04
C VAL A 123 -12.39 13.75 -1.23
N THR A 124 -12.78 14.84 -1.89
CA THR A 124 -11.98 15.44 -2.97
C THR A 124 -10.61 15.90 -2.48
N VAL A 125 -10.54 16.68 -1.39
CA VAL A 125 -9.27 17.17 -0.85
C VAL A 125 -8.37 16.03 -0.37
N LEU A 126 -8.93 14.98 0.23
CA LEU A 126 -8.17 13.77 0.57
C LEU A 126 -7.54 13.15 -0.68
N GLY A 127 -8.29 13.08 -1.79
CA GLY A 127 -7.76 12.58 -3.06
C GLY A 127 -6.63 13.44 -3.64
N GLU A 128 -6.71 14.76 -3.49
CA GLU A 128 -5.64 15.68 -3.92
C GLU A 128 -4.36 15.51 -3.08
N TYR A 129 -4.49 15.38 -1.77
CA TYR A 129 -3.34 15.11 -0.88
C TYR A 129 -2.68 13.77 -1.20
N VAL A 130 -3.48 12.73 -1.40
CA VAL A 130 -2.97 11.40 -1.78
C VAL A 130 -2.30 11.44 -3.16
N GLU A 131 -2.84 12.17 -4.14
CA GLU A 131 -2.20 12.29 -5.46
C GLU A 131 -0.85 13.02 -5.39
N HIS A 132 -0.72 14.02 -4.53
CA HIS A 132 0.54 14.70 -4.27
C HIS A 132 1.57 13.75 -3.66
N HIS A 133 1.20 13.12 -2.55
CA HIS A 133 2.01 12.15 -1.83
C HIS A 133 2.54 11.02 -2.73
N VAL A 134 1.64 10.34 -3.44
CA VAL A 134 1.97 9.25 -4.37
C VAL A 134 2.98 9.70 -5.43
N LYS A 135 2.89 10.95 -5.90
CA LYS A 135 3.80 11.47 -6.92
C LYS A 135 5.20 11.65 -6.35
N GLU A 136 5.33 12.11 -5.10
CA GLU A 136 6.63 12.27 -4.45
C GLU A 136 7.26 10.92 -4.16
N GLU A 137 6.52 9.97 -3.61
CA GLU A 137 7.04 8.63 -3.36
C GLU A 137 7.47 7.93 -4.65
N GLU A 138 6.61 7.89 -5.68
CA GLU A 138 6.93 7.14 -6.90
C GLU A 138 8.03 7.77 -7.76
N LYS A 139 8.24 9.09 -7.66
CA LYS A 139 9.24 9.81 -8.48
C LYS A 139 10.54 10.10 -7.75
N GLU A 140 10.50 10.23 -6.43
CA GLU A 140 11.67 10.59 -5.64
C GLU A 140 12.09 9.42 -4.74
N MET A 141 11.26 9.05 -3.75
CA MET A 141 11.63 8.07 -2.72
C MET A 141 11.88 6.66 -3.30
N PHE A 142 10.93 6.10 -4.05
CA PHE A 142 11.02 4.73 -4.59
C PHE A 142 12.21 4.54 -5.54
N PRO A 143 12.52 5.45 -6.48
CA PRO A 143 13.74 5.35 -7.29
C PRO A 143 15.03 5.38 -6.47
N LYS A 144 15.05 6.06 -5.31
CA LYS A 144 16.20 6.10 -4.42
C LYS A 144 16.33 4.80 -3.62
N LEU A 145 15.24 4.30 -3.05
CA LEU A 145 15.20 2.99 -2.38
C LEU A 145 15.69 1.86 -3.30
N LYS A 146 15.34 1.88 -4.59
CA LYS A 146 15.82 0.91 -5.60
C LYS A 146 17.34 0.91 -5.82
N LYS A 147 18.04 1.98 -5.45
CA LYS A 147 19.50 2.12 -5.59
C LYS A 147 20.26 1.73 -4.32
N THR A 148 19.53 1.42 -3.24
CA THR A 148 20.10 0.95 -1.98
C THR A 148 20.28 -0.57 -1.99
N GLU A 149 20.91 -1.11 -0.95
CA GLU A 149 21.03 -2.56 -0.72
C GLU A 149 19.80 -3.17 -0.02
N LEU A 150 18.70 -2.41 0.13
CA LEU A 150 17.47 -2.88 0.75
C LEU A 150 16.85 -4.06 -0.03
N ASP A 151 16.57 -5.17 0.65
CA ASP A 151 15.85 -6.30 0.04
C ASP A 151 14.37 -5.97 -0.11
N LEU A 152 14.04 -5.34 -1.25
CA LEU A 152 12.67 -4.97 -1.60
C LEU A 152 11.73 -6.18 -1.72
N LYS A 153 12.23 -7.40 -1.94
CA LYS A 153 11.37 -8.59 -1.99
C LYS A 153 11.01 -9.06 -0.61
N GLU A 154 11.96 -9.07 0.31
CA GLU A 154 11.71 -9.39 1.71
C GLU A 154 10.78 -8.34 2.34
N LEU A 155 11.06 -7.05 2.12
CA LEU A 155 10.17 -5.97 2.56
C LEU A 155 8.76 -6.11 1.96
N GLY A 156 8.66 -6.46 0.67
CA GLY A 156 7.38 -6.69 0.01
C GLY A 156 6.58 -7.85 0.61
N ALA A 157 7.26 -8.93 1.02
CA ALA A 157 6.62 -10.03 1.71
C ALA A 157 6.09 -9.63 3.10
N SER A 158 6.88 -8.84 3.86
CA SER A 158 6.48 -8.30 5.16
C SER A 158 5.29 -7.35 5.04
N LEU A 159 5.30 -6.44 4.06
CA LEU A 159 4.19 -5.53 3.75
C LEU A 159 2.92 -6.31 3.42
N GLN A 160 3.00 -7.31 2.54
CA GLN A 160 1.83 -8.12 2.18
C GLN A 160 1.26 -8.89 3.36
N ALA A 161 2.13 -9.47 4.21
CA ALA A 161 1.70 -10.18 5.42
C ALA A 161 0.99 -9.24 6.40
N ARG A 162 1.57 -8.06 6.65
CA ARG A 162 1.00 -7.06 7.55
C ARG A 162 -0.31 -6.49 7.02
N LYS A 163 -0.38 -6.22 5.72
CA LYS A 163 -1.61 -5.80 5.04
C LYS A 163 -2.73 -6.83 5.22
N ASN A 164 -2.44 -8.12 5.03
CA ASN A 164 -3.43 -9.18 5.19
C ASN A 164 -3.95 -9.26 6.64
N GLU A 165 -3.07 -9.11 7.63
CA GLU A 165 -3.45 -9.06 9.04
C GLU A 165 -4.41 -7.89 9.32
N LEU A 166 -4.06 -6.69 8.85
CA LEU A 166 -4.88 -5.48 9.02
C LEU A 166 -6.24 -5.60 8.34
N MET A 167 -6.30 -6.21 7.16
CA MET A 167 -7.54 -6.43 6.42
C MET A 167 -8.36 -7.64 6.91
N GLY A 168 -7.88 -8.37 7.93
CA GLY A 168 -8.54 -9.57 8.45
C GLY A 168 -8.50 -10.78 7.50
N GLU A 169 -7.60 -10.76 6.52
CA GLU A 169 -7.41 -11.80 5.50
C GLU A 169 -6.33 -12.83 5.92
N GLU A 170 -6.38 -13.33 7.16
CA GLU A 170 -5.42 -14.37 7.57
C GLU A 170 -5.67 -15.70 6.84
N ALA A 171 -4.58 -16.29 6.30
CA ALA A 171 -4.55 -17.68 5.89
C ALA A 171 -4.85 -18.59 7.11
N PRO A 172 -5.60 -19.70 6.95
CA PRO A 172 -6.03 -20.51 8.07
C PRO A 172 -4.84 -21.01 8.89
N LYS A 173 -4.90 -20.78 10.22
CA LYS A 173 -3.98 -21.37 11.18
C LYS A 173 -4.11 -22.89 11.08
N ALA A 174 -3.06 -23.56 10.63
CA ALA A 174 -2.96 -25.01 10.74
C ALA A 174 -2.84 -25.36 12.23
N HIS A 175 -3.90 -25.96 12.77
CA HIS A 175 -3.90 -26.63 14.07
C HIS A 175 -3.42 -28.08 13.92
#